data_AF-A0A1Q3BJK1-F1
#
_entry.id   AF-A0A1Q3BJK1-F1
#
_cell.length_a   1.000
_cell.length_b   1.000
_cell.length_c   1.000
_cell.angle_alpha   90.00
_cell.angle_beta   90.00
_cell.angle_gamma   90.00
#
_symmetry.space_group_name_H-M   'P 1'
#
loop_
_entity.id
_entity.type
_entity.pdbx_description
1 polymer ?
#
loop_
_entity_poly.entity_id
_entity_poly.type
_entity_poly.pdbx_seq_one_letter_code
_entity_poly.pdbx_strand_id
1 'polypeptide(L)'
;CSSHVTPNRDWFSTYQSKDRKVLLDNNKALKVKGIGRIQIKMFDGIVRSSEAWYVLGLKKNLNYLGILDSHGYRCTGDNGVIKVLKGARVVIKGKKVDGFYQLLGSTV
;
A
#
# COMPACT_ATOMS: atom_id res chain seq x y z
N CYS A 1 1.32 12.81 -2.48
CA CYS A 1 0.65 12.09 -1.38
C CYS A 1 1.01 10.62 -1.46
N SER A 2 1.58 10.06 -0.38
CA SER A 2 1.88 8.63 -0.28
C SER A 2 0.60 7.81 -0.18
N SER A 3 0.42 6.83 -1.06
CA SER A 3 -0.73 5.92 -1.03
C SER A 3 -0.58 4.75 -0.08
N HIS A 4 0.62 4.51 0.45
CA HIS A 4 0.98 3.29 1.18
C HIS A 4 1.37 3.57 2.62
N VAL A 5 0.90 2.72 3.53
CA VAL A 5 1.33 2.70 4.93
C VAL A 5 1.74 1.27 5.29
N THR A 6 2.91 1.11 5.89
CA THR A 6 3.48 -0.20 6.21
C THR A 6 4.16 -0.23 7.59
N PRO A 7 4.08 -1.34 8.35
CA PRO A 7 4.87 -1.56 9.55
C PRO A 7 6.27 -2.13 9.26
N ASN A 8 6.61 -2.43 8.00
CA ASN A 8 7.85 -3.12 7.65
C ASN A 8 8.94 -2.13 7.25
N ARG A 9 9.87 -1.86 8.17
CA ARG A 9 10.97 -0.92 7.94
C ARG A 9 11.95 -1.39 6.86
N ASP A 10 12.15 -2.70 6.74
CA ASP A 10 13.17 -3.27 5.85
C ASP A 10 12.80 -3.18 4.36
N TRP A 11 11.55 -2.84 4.04
CA TRP A 11 11.07 -2.70 2.65
C TRP A 11 11.50 -1.37 1.99
N PHE A 12 12.09 -0.46 2.75
CA PHE A 12 12.41 0.89 2.32
C PHE A 12 13.79 0.98 1.69
N SER A 13 13.83 1.24 0.38
CA SER A 13 15.05 1.56 -0.38
C SER A 13 15.59 2.96 -0.08
N THR A 14 14.70 3.91 0.24
CA THR A 14 15.06 5.22 0.79
C THR A 14 14.30 5.43 2.08
N TYR A 15 14.87 6.17 3.02
CA TYR A 15 14.22 6.42 4.30
C TYR A 15 14.58 7.78 4.88
N GLN A 16 13.56 8.57 5.19
CA GLN A 16 13.67 9.79 5.96
C GLN A 16 12.90 9.62 7.27
N SER A 17 13.59 9.81 8.40
CA SER A 17 12.95 9.81 9.71
C SER A 17 11.92 10.94 9.83
N LYS A 18 10.78 10.64 10.47
CA LYS A 18 9.72 11.58 10.83
C LYS A 18 9.26 11.24 12.24
N ASP A 19 8.92 12.25 13.03
CA ASP A 19 8.19 12.05 14.28
C ASP A 19 6.82 12.74 14.15
N ARG A 20 5.83 11.98 13.69
CA ARG A 20 4.46 12.46 13.50
C ARG A 20 3.47 11.41 14.00
N LYS A 21 2.23 11.84 14.21
CA LYS A 21 1.11 10.94 14.51
C LYS A 21 0.08 11.01 13.38
N VAL A 22 -0.52 9.88 13.06
CA VAL A 22 -1.69 9.79 12.18
C VAL A 22 -2.87 9.27 12.96
N LEU A 23 -4.03 9.87 12.76
CA LEU A 23 -5.28 9.37 13.31
C LEU A 23 -5.88 8.37 12.34
N LEU A 24 -6.23 7.20 12.86
CA LEU A 24 -7.06 6.24 12.14
C LEU A 24 -8.54 6.61 12.31
N ASP A 25 -9.40 6.02 11.46
CA ASP A 25 -10.84 6.24 11.48
C ASP A 25 -11.50 5.90 12.83
N ASN A 26 -10.86 5.07 13.66
CA ASN A 26 -11.30 4.76 15.02
C ASN A 26 -10.72 5.69 16.10
N ASN A 27 -10.24 6.88 15.72
CA ASN A 27 -9.56 7.87 16.58
C ASN A 27 -8.28 7.37 17.27
N LYS A 28 -7.78 6.18 16.93
CA LYS A 28 -6.51 5.72 17.43
C LYS A 28 -5.38 6.46 16.72
N ALA A 29 -4.53 7.13 17.50
CA ALA A 29 -3.30 7.71 16.99
C ALA A 29 -2.21 6.64 16.82
N LEU A 30 -1.64 6.54 15.63
CA LEU A 30 -0.44 5.74 15.37
C LEU A 30 0.77 6.63 15.10
N LYS A 31 1.95 6.16 15.52
CA LYS A 31 3.20 6.90 15.34
C LYS A 31 3.81 6.60 13.98
N VAL A 32 3.94 7.63 13.15
CA VAL A 32 4.76 7.63 11.93
C VAL A 32 6.20 7.84 12.35
N LYS A 33 7.07 6.94 11.93
CA LYS A 33 8.51 6.96 12.23
C LYS A 33 9.35 7.40 11.03
N GLY A 34 8.80 7.32 9.82
CA GLY A 34 9.49 7.79 8.63
C GLY A 34 8.65 7.67 7.37
N ILE A 35 9.23 8.17 6.28
CA ILE A 35 8.70 8.12 4.93
C ILE A 35 9.83 7.70 4.00
N GLY A 36 9.49 7.02 2.92
CA GLY A 36 10.48 6.67 1.92
C GLY A 36 9.92 5.80 0.81
N ARG A 37 10.80 5.36 -0.09
CA ARG A 37 10.40 4.59 -1.26
C ARG A 37 10.50 3.09 -0.98
N ILE A 38 9.43 2.39 -1.27
CA ILE A 38 9.41 0.93 -1.34
C ILE A 38 9.39 0.48 -2.80
N GLN A 39 9.90 -0.72 -3.05
CA GLN A 39 9.86 -1.36 -4.36
C GLN A 39 9.14 -2.70 -4.25
N ILE A 40 8.18 -2.92 -5.14
CA ILE A 40 7.36 -4.12 -5.15
C ILE A 40 7.35 -4.69 -6.56
N LYS A 41 7.77 -5.94 -6.69
CA LYS A 41 7.57 -6.74 -7.89
C LYS A 41 6.14 -7.24 -7.91
N MET A 42 5.40 -6.82 -8.92
CA MET A 42 3.97 -7.08 -9.05
C MET A 42 3.73 -8.42 -9.78
N PHE A 43 2.48 -8.87 -9.85
CA PHE A 43 2.10 -10.13 -10.51
C PHE A 43 2.53 -10.22 -11.99
N ASP A 44 2.69 -9.08 -12.68
CA ASP A 44 3.15 -9.00 -14.07
C ASP A 44 4.69 -8.98 -14.19
N GLY A 45 5.41 -9.22 -13.08
CA GLY A 45 6.86 -9.22 -13.04
C GLY A 45 7.49 -7.83 -12.98
N ILE A 46 6.69 -6.77 -13.16
CA ILE A 46 7.18 -5.38 -13.16
C ILE A 46 7.41 -4.89 -11.74
N VAL A 47 8.58 -4.33 -11.50
CA VAL A 47 8.90 -3.63 -10.26
C VAL A 47 8.30 -2.23 -10.31
N ARG A 48 7.42 -1.93 -9.36
CA ARG A 48 6.83 -0.60 -9.18
C ARG A 48 7.36 0.00 -7.89
N SER A 49 7.72 1.29 -7.96
CA SER A 49 8.19 2.05 -6.80
C SER A 49 7.10 2.99 -6.33
N SER A 50 6.88 3.05 -5.02
CA SER A 50 5.95 4.00 -4.42
C SER A 50 6.50 4.56 -3.11
N GLU A 51 6.08 5.77 -2.77
CA GLU A 51 6.30 6.33 -1.45
C GLU A 51 5.37 5.67 -0.43
N ALA A 52 5.90 5.34 0.74
CA ALA A 52 5.18 4.74 1.85
C ALA A 52 5.51 5.43 3.18
N TRP A 53 4.57 5.40 4.11
CA TRP A 53 4.80 5.83 5.49
C TRP A 53 5.10 4.62 6.36
N TYR A 54 6.19 4.69 7.12
CA TYR A 54 6.53 3.70 8.14
C TYR A 54 5.78 4.04 9.43
N VAL A 55 4.82 3.20 9.79
CA VAL A 55 3.92 3.44 10.93
C VAL A 55 3.93 2.26 11.87
N LEU A 56 4.25 2.51 13.14
CA LEU A 56 4.27 1.50 14.18
C LEU A 56 2.86 1.16 14.67
N GLY A 57 2.65 -0.11 15.04
CA GLY A 57 1.39 -0.58 15.62
C GLY A 57 0.32 -0.95 14.59
N LEU A 58 0.63 -0.90 13.29
CA LEU A 58 -0.19 -1.52 12.24
C LEU A 58 0.08 -3.03 12.18
N LYS A 59 -1.00 -3.82 12.07
CA LYS A 59 -0.90 -5.27 11.87
C LYS A 59 -0.77 -5.66 10.39
N LYS A 60 -1.30 -4.84 9.47
CA LYS A 60 -1.32 -5.09 8.02
C LYS A 60 -1.06 -3.78 7.27
N ASN A 61 -0.56 -3.88 6.03
CA ASN A 61 -0.37 -2.72 5.16
C ASN A 61 -1.72 -2.10 4.77
N LEU A 62 -1.75 -0.78 4.58
CA LEU A 62 -2.93 -0.05 4.13
C LEU A 62 -2.64 0.69 2.83
N ASN A 63 -3.57 0.59 1.90
CA ASN A 63 -3.60 1.37 0.67
C ASN A 63 -4.91 2.17 0.64
N TYR A 64 -4.81 3.47 0.42
CA TYR A 64 -5.99 4.33 0.38
C TYR A 64 -6.64 4.30 -0.99
N LEU A 65 -7.87 3.76 -1.07
CA LEU A 65 -8.65 3.71 -2.32
C LEU A 65 -8.89 5.10 -2.91
N GLY A 66 -9.16 6.12 -2.08
CA GLY A 66 -9.34 7.50 -2.56
C GLY A 66 -8.11 8.08 -3.25
N ILE A 67 -6.90 7.64 -2.87
CA ILE A 67 -5.68 8.05 -3.58
C ILE A 67 -5.56 7.31 -4.92
N LEU A 68 -5.94 6.04 -4.98
CA LEU A 68 -5.99 5.32 -6.25
C LEU A 68 -6.98 5.98 -7.22
N ASP A 69 -8.18 6.34 -6.74
CA ASP A 69 -9.20 7.01 -7.53
C ASP A 69 -8.75 8.37 -8.06
N SER A 70 -8.14 9.21 -7.20
CA SER A 70 -7.62 10.53 -7.64
C SER A 70 -6.47 10.42 -8.65
N HIS A 71 -5.74 9.31 -8.65
CA HIS A 71 -4.73 9.01 -9.66
C HIS A 71 -5.33 8.28 -10.87
N GLY A 72 -6.66 8.21 -11.00
CA GLY A 72 -7.38 7.62 -12.13
C GLY A 72 -7.23 6.11 -12.24
N TYR A 73 -7.06 5.42 -11.11
CA TYR A 73 -7.12 3.98 -11.05
C TYR A 73 -8.53 3.50 -10.74
N ARG A 74 -8.96 2.42 -11.39
CA ARG A 74 -10.23 1.75 -11.11
C ARG A 74 -9.98 0.46 -10.36
N CYS A 75 -10.75 0.21 -9.30
CA CYS A 75 -10.71 -1.05 -8.58
C CYS A 75 -11.92 -1.92 -8.96
N THR A 76 -11.69 -3.18 -9.29
CA THR A 76 -12.75 -4.17 -9.55
C THR A 76 -12.49 -5.40 -8.69
N GLY A 77 -13.51 -5.91 -8.02
CA GLY A 77 -13.44 -7.12 -7.20
C GLY A 77 -14.41 -8.17 -7.71
N ASP A 78 -13.95 -9.41 -7.87
CA ASP A 78 -14.79 -10.56 -8.22
C ASP A 78 -14.18 -11.85 -7.66
N ASN A 79 -15.02 -12.76 -7.16
CA ASN A 79 -14.62 -14.09 -6.63
C ASN A 79 -13.39 -14.06 -5.70
N GLY A 80 -13.34 -13.08 -4.80
CA GLY A 80 -12.25 -12.94 -3.82
C GLY A 80 -10.93 -12.44 -4.42
N VAL A 81 -10.92 -11.94 -5.66
CA VAL A 81 -9.77 -11.30 -6.29
C VAL A 81 -10.08 -9.83 -6.53
N ILE A 82 -9.17 -8.94 -6.11
CA ILE A 82 -9.22 -7.53 -6.47
C ILE A 82 -8.20 -7.24 -7.57
N LYS A 83 -8.60 -6.41 -8.54
CA LYS A 83 -7.75 -5.88 -9.60
C LYS A 83 -7.81 -4.36 -9.51
N VAL A 84 -6.65 -3.72 -9.52
CA VAL A 84 -6.53 -2.26 -9.71
C VAL A 84 -6.06 -2.04 -11.14
N LEU A 85 -6.77 -1.19 -11.88
CA LEU A 85 -6.56 -0.94 -13.29
C LEU A 85 -6.18 0.53 -13.53
N LYS A 86 -5.30 0.76 -14.50
CA LYS A 86 -5.05 2.09 -15.09
C LYS A 86 -5.45 2.00 -16.56
N GLY A 87 -6.58 2.62 -16.92
CA GLY A 87 -7.23 2.35 -18.21
C GLY A 87 -7.67 0.90 -18.32
N ALA A 88 -7.29 0.22 -19.41
CA ALA A 88 -7.58 -1.21 -19.63
C ALA A 88 -6.60 -2.16 -18.94
N ARG A 89 -5.47 -1.66 -18.41
CA ARG A 89 -4.39 -2.49 -17.89
C ARG A 89 -4.55 -2.75 -16.39
N VAL A 90 -4.48 -4.02 -15.98
CA VAL A 90 -4.36 -4.40 -14.57
C VAL A 90 -2.92 -4.14 -14.09
N VAL A 91 -2.78 -3.32 -13.06
CA VAL A 91 -1.48 -2.92 -12.48
C VAL A 91 -1.21 -3.56 -11.12
N ILE A 92 -2.27 -3.94 -10.40
CA ILE A 92 -2.18 -4.57 -9.08
C ILE A 92 -3.24 -5.67 -9.04
N LYS A 93 -2.87 -6.84 -8.49
CA LYS A 93 -3.82 -7.90 -8.13
C LYS A 93 -3.68 -8.22 -6.66
N GLY A 94 -4.78 -8.55 -6.01
CA GLY A 94 -4.77 -9.06 -4.65
C GLY A 94 -5.76 -10.19 -4.46
N LYS A 95 -5.49 -11.09 -3.52
CA LYS A 95 -6.39 -12.18 -3.12
C LYS A 95 -6.97 -11.89 -1.74
N LYS A 96 -8.26 -12.11 -1.56
CA LYS A 96 -8.96 -11.93 -0.29
C LYS A 96 -8.54 -13.03 0.69
N VAL A 97 -8.04 -12.63 1.85
CA VAL A 97 -7.63 -13.47 2.98
C VAL A 97 -8.05 -12.75 4.26
N ASP A 98 -8.86 -13.41 5.11
CA ASP A 98 -9.38 -12.86 6.37
C ASP A 98 -10.03 -11.48 6.26
N GLY A 99 -10.78 -11.23 5.18
CA GLY A 99 -11.43 -9.95 4.94
C GLY A 99 -10.54 -8.85 4.35
N PHE A 100 -9.24 -9.09 4.18
CA PHE A 100 -8.30 -8.16 3.56
C PHE A 100 -7.81 -8.68 2.20
N TYR A 101 -7.37 -7.81 1.30
CA TYR A 101 -6.70 -8.23 0.07
C TYR A 101 -5.20 -8.25 0.27
N GLN A 102 -4.62 -9.44 0.24
CA GLN A 102 -3.17 -9.63 0.18
C GLN A 102 -2.69 -9.40 -1.24
N LEU A 103 -1.69 -8.53 -1.39
CA LEU A 103 -1.08 -8.22 -2.69
C LEU A 103 -0.46 -9.48 -3.31
N LEU A 104 -0.77 -9.73 -4.59
CA LEU A 104 -0.07 -10.73 -5.40
C LEU A 104 1.19 -10.08 -5.97
N GLY A 105 2.27 -10.17 -5.21
CA GLY A 105 3.57 -9.60 -5.51
C GLY A 105 4.55 -9.91 -4.39
N SER A 106 5.77 -9.39 -4.53
CA SER A 106 6.85 -9.54 -3.55
C SER A 106 7.62 -8.24 -3.43
N THR A 107 8.14 -7.95 -2.24
CA THR A 107 9.11 -6.89 -2.06
C THR A 107 10.43 -7.30 -2.70
N VAL A 108 11.13 -6.33 -3.28
CA VAL A 108 12.47 -6.52 -3.87
C VAL A 108 13.53 -6.26 -2.82
#